data_AF-A0A949FYP3-F1
#
_entry.id   AF-A0A949FYP3-F1
#
_cell.length_a   1.000
_cell.length_b   1.000
_cell.length_c   1.000
_cell.angle_alpha   90.00
_cell.angle_beta   90.00
_cell.angle_gamma   90.00
#
_symmetry.space_group_name_H-M   'P 1'
#
loop_
_entity.id
_entity.type
_entity.pdbx_description
1 polymer ?
#
loop_
_entity_poly.entity_id
_entity_poly.type
_entity_poly.pdbx_seq_one_letter_code
_entity_poly.pdbx_strand_id
1 'polypeptide(L)' 'AQRDAMMQKTGRRTVPQIYIGEHHVGGFDDLAALDRQGALASLLAG' A
#
# COMPACT_ATOMS: atom_id res chain seq x y z
N ALA A 1 -0.87 18.42 -8.69
CA ALA A 1 -1.65 17.60 -9.63
C ALA A 1 -1.67 16.12 -9.23
N GLN A 2 -0.63 15.30 -9.51
CA GLN A 2 -0.66 13.87 -9.13
C GLN A 2 -0.56 13.59 -7.62
N ARG A 3 0.17 14.42 -6.86
CA ARG A 3 0.25 14.31 -5.39
C ARG A 3 -1.12 14.51 -4.73
N ASP A 4 -1.91 15.46 -5.21
CA ASP A 4 -3.21 15.81 -4.61
C ASP A 4 -4.25 14.71 -4.84
N ALA A 5 -4.25 14.11 -6.04
CA ALA A 5 -5.10 12.96 -6.36
C ALA A 5 -4.77 11.73 -5.48
N MET A 6 -3.49 11.47 -5.20
CA MET A 6 -3.05 10.40 -4.29
C MET A 6 -3.45 10.67 -2.84
N MET A 7 -3.38 11.92 -2.39
CA MET A 7 -3.83 12.32 -1.05
C MET A 7 -5.34 12.09 -0.86
N GLN A 8 -6.16 12.41 -1.86
CA GLN A 8 -7.60 12.15 -1.79
C GLN A 8 -7.94 10.65 -1.81
N LYS A 9 -7.24 9.84 -2.60
CA LYS A 9 -7.51 8.39 -2.71
C LYS A 9 -7.09 7.59 -1.48
N THR A 10 -6.01 7.98 -0.82
CA THR A 10 -5.37 7.16 0.24
C THR A 10 -5.50 7.77 1.63
N GLY A 11 -5.92 9.04 1.75
CA GLY A 11 -5.88 9.81 3.00
C GLY A 11 -4.47 10.10 3.52
N ARG A 12 -3.42 9.71 2.77
CA ARG A 12 -2.02 9.81 3.19
C ARG A 12 -1.24 10.78 2.30
N ARG A 13 -0.34 11.55 2.93
CA ARG A 13 0.42 12.65 2.31
C ARG A 13 1.80 12.22 1.78
N THR A 14 2.26 11.04 2.14
CA THR A 14 3.59 10.51 1.85
C THR A 14 3.52 9.49 0.71
N VAL A 15 4.60 9.42 -0.07
CA VAL A 15 4.84 8.38 -1.09
C VAL A 15 5.96 7.46 -0.60
N PRO A 16 6.00 6.18 -1.02
CA PRO A 16 5.10 5.49 -1.95
C PRO A 16 3.72 5.16 -1.37
N GLN A 17 2.72 5.03 -2.25
CA GLN A 17 1.39 4.48 -1.95
C GLN A 17 1.28 3.15 -2.71
N ILE A 18 1.25 2.05 -1.98
CA ILE A 18 1.37 0.69 -2.48
C ILE A 18 0.00 0.03 -2.48
N TYR A 19 -0.33 -0.59 -3.61
CA TYR A 19 -1.55 -1.39 -3.80
C TYR A 19 -1.15 -2.78 -4.31
N ILE A 20 -1.90 -3.80 -3.90
CA ILE A 20 -1.82 -5.17 -4.44
C ILE A 20 -3.23 -5.52 -4.95
N GLY A 21 -3.38 -5.63 -6.27
CA GLY A 21 -4.70 -5.68 -6.90
C GLY A 21 -5.52 -4.42 -6.56
N GLU A 22 -6.72 -4.61 -6.00
CA GLU A 22 -7.57 -3.52 -5.52
C GLU A 22 -7.31 -3.14 -4.05
N HIS A 23 -6.46 -3.90 -3.33
CA HIS A 23 -6.19 -3.67 -1.92
C HIS A 23 -5.13 -2.59 -1.71
N HIS A 24 -5.47 -1.55 -0.93
CA HIS A 24 -4.51 -0.53 -0.50
C HIS A 24 -3.69 -1.05 0.68
N VAL A 25 -2.39 -1.23 0.49
CA VAL A 25 -1.46 -1.71 1.53
C VAL A 25 -0.96 -0.55 2.40
N GLY A 26 -0.75 0.63 1.81
CA GLY A 26 -0.18 1.78 2.51
C GLY A 26 1.17 2.19 1.94
N GLY A 27 2.17 2.42 2.80
CA GLY A 27 3.52 2.78 2.41
C GLY A 27 4.47 1.59 2.42
N PHE A 28 5.77 1.88 2.27
CA PHE A 28 6.80 0.85 2.34
C PHE A 28 6.82 0.13 3.70
N ASP A 29 6.68 0.86 4.80
CA ASP A 29 6.70 0.28 6.14
C ASP A 29 5.52 -0.68 6.38
N ASP A 30 4.34 -0.34 5.87
CA ASP A 30 3.15 -1.21 5.96
C ASP A 30 3.38 -2.48 5.14
N LEU A 31 3.91 -2.36 3.91
CA LEU A 31 4.26 -3.52 3.09
C LEU A 31 5.29 -4.43 3.79
N ALA A 32 6.36 -3.84 4.35
CA ALA A 32 7.40 -4.58 5.05
C ALA A 32 6.92 -5.20 6.36
N ALA A 33 5.96 -4.58 7.06
CA ALA A 33 5.31 -5.19 8.21
C ALA A 33 4.47 -6.40 7.80
N LEU A 34 3.75 -6.29 6.68
CA LEU A 34 2.86 -7.32 6.17
C LEU A 34 3.64 -8.54 5.63
N ASP A 35 4.81 -8.33 5.04
CA ASP A 35 5.77 -9.38 4.68
C ASP A 35 6.33 -10.10 5.92
N ARG A 36 6.76 -9.35 6.93
CA ARG A 36 7.25 -9.92 8.20
C ARG A 36 6.20 -10.74 8.94
N GLN A 37 4.91 -10.43 8.76
CA GLN A 37 3.79 -11.20 9.30
C GLN A 37 3.46 -12.46 8.49
N GLY A 38 4.11 -12.67 7.33
CA GLY A 38 3.84 -13.77 6.41
C GLY A 38 2.53 -13.61 5.62
N ALA A 39 1.81 -12.49 5.78
CA ALA A 39 0.53 -12.24 5.14
C ALA A 39 0.68 -11.72 3.69
N LEU A 40 1.86 -11.22 3.33
CA LEU A 40 2.12 -10.72 1.97
C LEU A 40 1.98 -11.81 0.92
N ALA A 41 2.50 -13.01 1.21
CA ALA A 41 2.43 -14.14 0.29
C ALA A 41 0.98 -14.49 -0.08
N SER A 42 0.05 -14.43 0.89
CA SER A 42 -1.37 -14.69 0.64
C SER A 42 -2.02 -13.62 -0.25
N LEU A 43 -1.62 -12.36 -0.08
CA LEU A 43 -2.10 -11.26 -0.93
C LEU A 43 -1.56 -11.33 -2.37
N LEU A 44 -0.36 -11.88 -2.56
CA LEU A 44 0.27 -12.07 -3.87
C LEU A 44 -0.15 -13.37 -4.58
N ALA A 45 -0.72 -14.33 -3.87
CA ALA A 45 -1.18 -15.60 -4.43
C ALA A 45 -2.55 -15.50 -5.15
N GLY A 46 -3.14 -14.30 -5.20
CA GLY A 46 -4.42 -13.98 -5.86
C GLY A 46 -4.26 -13.57 -7.32
#